data_AF-A0A848ZKK3-F1
#
_entry.id   AF-A0A848ZKK3-F1
#
_cell.length_a   1.000
_cell.length_b   1.000
_cell.length_c   1.000
_cell.angle_alpha   90.00
_cell.angle_beta   90.00
_cell.angle_gamma   90.00
#
_symmetry.space_group_name_H-M   'P 1'
#
loop_
_entity.id
_entity.type
_entity.pdbx_description
1 polymer ?
#
loop_
_entity_poly.entity_id
_entity_poly.type
_entity_poly.pdbx_seq_one_letter_code
_entity_poly.pdbx_strand_id
1 'polypeptide(L)' 'EEAFVKKMASESVLYRAQVHWFTSLVSQKEHLKNIKRAINKTDPTAVKVINMEQGNKKSRFIAWTYRQ' A
#
# COMPACT_ATOMS: atom_id res chain seq x y z
N GLU A 1 -4.86 8.15 -7.96
CA GLU A 1 -4.41 6.93 -7.24
C GLU A 1 -4.42 7.10 -5.72
N GLU A 2 -3.94 8.21 -5.15
CA GLU A 2 -3.85 8.38 -3.69
C GLU A 2 -5.16 8.13 -2.93
N ALA A 3 -6.25 8.82 -3.30
CA ALA A 3 -7.55 8.66 -2.62
C ALA A 3 -8.09 7.23 -2.69
N PHE A 4 -7.86 6.54 -3.82
CA PHE A 4 -8.23 5.14 -4.00
C PHE A 4 -7.47 4.23 -3.04
N VAL A 5 -6.14 4.36 -2.95
CA VAL A 5 -5.34 3.51 -2.05
C VAL A 5 -5.66 3.80 -0.58
N LYS A 6 -5.93 5.06 -0.22
CA LYS A 6 -6.40 5.40 1.14
C LYS A 6 -7.72 4.72 1.48
N LYS A 7 -8.69 4.76 0.56
CA LYS A 7 -9.98 4.07 0.72
C LYS A 7 -9.78 2.56 0.85
N MET A 8 -8.97 1.97 -0.02
CA MET A 8 -8.62 0.55 0.02
C MET A 8 -7.95 0.16 1.34
N ALA A 9 -7.06 1.01 1.87
CA ALA A 9 -6.44 0.78 3.17
C ALA A 9 -7.51 0.71 4.29
N SER A 10 -8.44 1.65 4.33
CA SER A 10 -9.54 1.63 5.32
C SER A 10 -10.44 0.40 5.17
N GLU A 11 -10.81 0.04 3.93
CA GLU A 11 -11.68 -1.12 3.66
C GLU A 11 -10.97 -2.46 3.94
N SER A 12 -9.64 -2.52 3.74
CA SER A 12 -8.85 -3.74 3.95
C SER A 12 -8.90 -4.28 5.38
N VAL A 13 -9.20 -3.43 6.37
CA VAL A 13 -9.36 -3.83 7.78
C VAL A 13 -10.49 -4.87 7.92
N LEU A 14 -11.58 -4.72 7.15
CA LEU A 14 -12.72 -5.65 7.18
C LEU A 14 -12.35 -7.04 6.64
N TYR A 15 -11.36 -7.10 5.75
CA TYR A 15 -10.92 -8.33 5.08
C TYR A 15 -9.60 -8.88 5.64
N ARG A 16 -9.14 -8.36 6.80
CA ARG A 16 -7.84 -8.69 7.40
C ARG A 16 -7.58 -10.18 7.64
N ALA A 17 -8.64 -10.96 7.86
CA ALA A 17 -8.55 -12.41 8.08
C ALA A 17 -8.55 -13.22 6.77
N GLN A 18 -9.06 -12.65 5.68
CA GLN A 18 -9.28 -13.33 4.40
C GLN A 18 -8.11 -13.14 3.44
N VAL A 19 -7.42 -11.99 3.52
CA VAL A 19 -6.35 -11.60 2.60
C VAL A 19 -5.03 -11.53 3.34
N HIS A 20 -3.99 -12.16 2.79
CA HIS A 20 -2.66 -12.12 3.37
C HIS A 20 -1.93 -10.81 3.02
N TRP A 21 -1.89 -10.42 1.74
CA TRP A 21 -1.31 -9.14 1.33
C TRP A 21 -2.29 -8.33 0.50
N PHE A 22 -2.43 -7.07 0.87
CA PHE A 22 -3.04 -6.04 0.04
C PHE A 22 -1.95 -5.29 -0.67
N THR A 23 -2.11 -5.01 -1.97
CA THR A 23 -1.09 -4.35 -2.78
C THR A 23 -1.70 -3.31 -3.71
N SER A 24 -0.98 -2.22 -3.95
CA SER A 24 -1.31 -1.26 -5.01
C SER A 24 -0.07 -0.69 -5.64
N LEU A 25 -0.09 -0.54 -6.96
CA LEU A 25 0.90 0.25 -7.69
C LEU A 25 0.74 1.74 -7.37
N VAL A 26 1.86 2.46 -7.30
CA VAL A 26 1.92 3.89 -7.01
C VAL A 26 2.87 4.54 -8.03
N SER A 27 2.30 5.26 -9.00
CA SER A 27 3.11 5.89 -10.05
C SER A 27 3.88 7.10 -9.51
N GLN A 28 3.26 7.94 -8.68
CA GLN A 28 3.86 9.19 -8.21
C GLN A 28 4.53 9.04 -6.83
N LYS A 29 5.79 9.48 -6.73
CA LYS A 29 6.57 9.38 -5.47
C LYS A 29 5.96 10.23 -4.35
N GLU A 30 5.35 11.36 -4.71
CA GLU A 30 4.79 12.33 -3.77
C GLU A 30 3.61 11.74 -2.98
N HIS A 31 2.75 10.96 -3.65
CA HIS A 31 1.62 10.27 -3.03
C HIS A 31 2.05 9.21 -2.00
N LEU A 32 3.23 8.61 -2.17
CA LEU A 32 3.70 7.48 -1.35
C LEU A 32 3.72 7.81 0.14
N LYS A 33 4.15 9.03 0.51
CA LYS A 33 4.22 9.46 1.91
C LYS A 33 2.84 9.49 2.56
N ASN A 34 1.85 10.05 1.85
CA ASN A 34 0.48 10.16 2.34
C ASN A 34 -0.23 8.80 2.36
N ILE A 35 -0.01 7.97 1.34
CA ILE A 35 -0.54 6.60 1.26
C ILE A 35 0.01 5.76 2.40
N LYS A 36 1.34 5.76 2.60
CA LYS A 36 1.98 5.01 3.70
C LYS A 36 1.46 5.47 5.06
N ARG A 37 1.27 6.79 5.27
CA ARG A 37 0.69 7.31 6.50
C ARG A 37 -0.76 6.84 6.71
N ALA A 38 -1.57 6.78 5.66
CA ALA A 38 -2.94 6.29 5.75
C ALA A 38 -3.01 4.79 6.05
N ILE A 39 -2.16 3.99 5.40
CA ILE A 39 -2.03 2.56 5.70
C ILE A 39 -1.55 2.33 7.14
N ASN A 40 -0.55 3.08 7.61
CA ASN A 40 -0.08 2.92 8.99
C ASN A 40 -1.16 3.27 10.04
N LYS A 41 -2.16 4.09 9.71
CA LYS A 41 -3.28 4.39 10.62
C LYS A 41 -4.26 3.22 10.79
N THR A 42 -4.16 2.18 9.97
CA THR A 42 -4.99 0.97 10.09
C THR A 42 -4.32 -0.13 10.92
N ASP A 43 -3.15 0.17 11.51
CA ASP A 43 -2.33 -0.75 12.32
C ASP A 43 -2.01 -2.10 11.65
N PRO A 44 -1.44 -2.09 10.42
CA PRO A 44 -0.95 -3.30 9.79
C PRO A 44 0.24 -3.90 10.55
N THR A 45 0.38 -5.22 10.50
CA THR A 45 1.53 -5.93 11.08
C THR A 45 2.80 -5.70 10.28
N ALA A 46 2.68 -5.48 8.96
CA ALA A 46 3.81 -5.09 8.12
C ALA A 46 3.39 -4.23 6.93
N VAL A 47 4.28 -3.31 6.54
CA VAL A 47 4.14 -2.46 5.35
C VAL A 47 5.45 -2.44 4.57
N LYS A 48 5.39 -2.75 3.28
CA LYS A 48 6.54 -2.80 2.37
C LYS A 48 6.30 -1.85 1.20
N VAL A 49 7.35 -1.13 0.82
CA VAL A 49 7.39 -0.39 -0.45
C VAL A 49 8.48 -1.02 -1.29
N ILE A 50 8.10 -1.53 -2.45
CA ILE A 50 9.02 -2.20 -3.36
C ILE A 50 9.16 -1.31 -4.59
N ASN A 51 10.39 -0.84 -4.82
CA ASN A 51 10.74 -0.11 -6.03
C ASN A 51 10.91 -1.11 -7.17
N MET A 52 10.31 -0.79 -8.31
CA MET A 52 10.43 -1.56 -9.54
C MET A 52 11.06 -0.68 -10.61
N GLU A 53 12.18 -1.13 -11.15
CA GLU A 53 12.87 -0.42 -12.23
C GLU A 53 12.79 -1.29 -13.50
N GLN A 54 12.18 -0.74 -14.56
CA GLN A 54 12.17 -1.37 -15.87
C GLN A 54 12.61 -0.33 -16.91
N GLY A 55 13.90 -0.38 -17.26
CA GLY A 55 14.53 0.66 -18.09
C GLY A 55 14.37 2.04 -17.46
N ASN A 56 13.84 3.01 -18.21
CA ASN A 56 13.64 4.38 -17.74
C ASN A 56 12.37 4.58 -16.90
N LYS A 57 11.50 3.57 -16.76
CA LYS A 57 10.28 3.67 -15.96
C LYS A 57 10.56 3.26 -14.52
N LYS A 58 10.48 4.24 -13.62
CA LYS A 58 10.48 4.03 -12.17
C LYS A 58 9.04 3.81 -11.70
N SER A 59 8.71 2.55 -11.39
CA SER A 59 7.45 2.18 -10.75
C SER A 59 7.71 1.80 -9.30
N ARG A 60 6.67 1.78 -8.48
CA ARG A 60 6.73 1.20 -7.15
C ARG A 60 5.37 0.62 -6.80
N PHE A 61 5.34 -0.37 -5.94
CA PHE A 61 4.10 -0.77 -5.30
C PHE A 61 4.27 -0.76 -3.79
N ILE A 62 3.15 -0.51 -3.11
CA ILE A 62 3.04 -0.63 -1.67
C ILE A 62 2.26 -1.91 -1.36
N ALA A 63 2.72 -2.65 -0.37
CA ALA A 63 2.11 -3.86 0.12
C ALA A 63 1.92 -3.76 1.63
N TRP A 64 0.77 -4.17 2.15
CA TRP A 64 0.51 -4.24 3.59
C TRP A 64 -0.27 -5.50 3.97
N THR A 65 -0.07 -5.95 5.20
CA THR A 65 -0.70 -7.13 5.78
C THR A 65 -1.13 -6.85 7.21
N TYR A 66 -2.17 -7.54 7.64
CA TYR A 66 -2.60 -7.61 9.05
C TYR A 66 -2.31 -8.98 9.67
N ARG A 67 -1.78 -9.92 8.88
CA ARG A 67 -1.38 -11.25 9.32
C ARG A 67 0.09 -11.20 9.74
N GLN A 68 0.41 -11.84 10.87
CA GLN A 68 1.79 -12.02 11.33
C GLN A 68 2.52 -13.06 10.49
#